data_AF-A0A7V9V942-F1
#
_entry.id   AF-A0A7V9V942-F1
#
_cell.length_a   1.000
_cell.length_b   1.000
_cell.length_c   1.000
_cell.angle_alpha   90.00
_cell.angle_beta   90.00
_cell.angle_gamma   90.00
#
_symmetry.space_group_name_H-M   'P 1'
#
loop_
_entity.id
_entity.type
_entity.pdbx_description
1 polymer ?
#
loop_
_entity_poly.entity_id
_entity_poly.type
_entity_poly.pdbx_seq_one_letter_code
_entity_poly.pdbx_strand_id
1 'polypeptide(L)'
;MSRIGRDVVPNLLQLAGYPVSLVVIARWVPVVRQRRWRWFAAHQAGMAAIVVGWLLRGKAGPVALNGAWLVAASLWYALGGTTSTSRLTRR
;
A
#
# COMPACT_ATOMS: atom_id res chain seq x y z
N MET A 1 -18.22 21.58 17.07
CA MET A 1 -17.04 21.32 16.21
C MET A 1 -17.45 21.42 14.74
N SER A 2 -16.93 22.42 14.03
CA SER A 2 -17.22 22.70 12.61
C SER A 2 -16.81 21.51 11.71
N ARG A 3 -17.60 21.22 10.65
CA ARG A 3 -17.31 20.14 9.68
C ARG A 3 -15.86 20.18 9.17
N ILE A 4 -15.33 21.39 8.97
CA ILE A 4 -13.96 21.66 8.53
C ILE A 4 -12.91 20.92 9.40
N GLY A 5 -13.06 20.89 10.73
CA GLY A 5 -12.09 20.24 11.61
C GLY A 5 -12.10 18.71 11.56
N ARG A 6 -13.23 18.08 11.20
CA ARG A 6 -13.33 16.62 11.06
C ARG A 6 -12.65 16.10 9.80
N ASP A 7 -12.55 16.93 8.77
CA ASP A 7 -12.02 16.52 7.47
C ASP A 7 -10.51 16.77 7.32
N VAL A 8 -9.90 17.59 8.18
CA VAL A 8 -8.45 17.90 8.14
C VAL A 8 -7.61 16.64 8.25
N VAL A 9 -7.87 15.80 9.27
CA VAL A 9 -7.08 14.57 9.49
C VAL A 9 -7.22 13.60 8.30
N PRO A 10 -8.44 13.22 7.85
CA PRO A 10 -8.62 12.40 6.65
C PRO A 10 -7.97 12.97 5.39
N ASN A 11 -8.01 14.30 5.19
CA ASN A 11 -7.37 14.97 4.07
C ASN A 11 -5.86 14.81 4.13
N LEU A 12 -5.24 15.06 5.28
CA LEU A 12 -3.78 14.96 5.45
C LEU A 12 -3.27 13.53 5.25
N LEU A 13 -3.98 12.52 5.79
CA LEU A 13 -3.62 11.12 5.58
C LEU A 13 -3.63 10.74 4.09
N GLN A 14 -4.64 11.19 3.35
CA GLN A 14 -4.73 10.91 1.91
C GLN A 14 -3.70 11.70 1.10
N LEU A 15 -3.48 12.97 1.45
CA LEU A 15 -2.50 13.84 0.78
C LEU A 15 -1.08 13.29 0.93
N ALA A 16 -0.74 12.70 2.07
CA ALA A 16 0.54 12.03 2.29
C ALA A 16 0.57 10.63 1.65
N GLY A 17 -0.52 9.87 1.76
CA GLY A 17 -0.58 8.47 1.32
C GLY A 17 -0.57 8.30 -0.21
N TYR A 18 -1.32 9.11 -0.96
CA TYR A 18 -1.42 8.97 -2.42
C TYR A 18 -0.08 9.17 -3.15
N PRO A 19 0.70 10.22 -2.90
CA PRO A 19 2.00 10.41 -3.57
C PRO A 19 2.96 9.27 -3.28
N VAL A 20 3.06 8.83 -2.01
CA VAL A 20 3.93 7.72 -1.61
C VAL A 20 3.52 6.44 -2.32
N SER A 21 2.22 6.11 -2.30
CA SER A 21 1.71 4.90 -2.95
C SER A 21 1.92 4.92 -4.46
N LEU A 22 1.71 6.06 -5.14
CA LEU A 22 1.91 6.21 -6.58
C LEU A 22 3.37 6.02 -6.98
N VAL A 23 4.32 6.65 -6.27
CA VAL A 23 5.75 6.51 -6.57
C VAL A 23 6.21 5.07 -6.44
N VAL A 24 5.72 4.35 -5.41
CA VAL A 24 6.10 2.95 -5.21
C VAL A 24 5.42 2.03 -6.22
N ILE A 25 4.14 2.25 -6.55
CA ILE A 25 3.42 1.48 -7.58
C ILE A 25 4.12 1.60 -8.94
N ALA A 26 4.56 2.80 -9.32
CA ALA A 26 5.32 3.00 -10.57
C ALA A 26 6.62 2.19 -10.62
N ARG A 27 7.14 1.79 -9.45
CA ARG A 27 8.37 0.99 -9.30
C ARG A 27 8.10 -0.37 -8.68
N TRP A 28 6.87 -0.88 -8.78
CA TRP A 28 6.46 -2.07 -8.03
C TRP A 28 7.26 -3.32 -8.43
N VAL A 29 7.47 -3.53 -9.74
CA VAL A 29 8.23 -4.67 -10.26
C VAL A 29 9.66 -4.72 -9.70
N PRO A 30 10.49 -3.66 -9.78
CA PRO A 30 11.82 -3.70 -9.18
C PRO A 30 11.78 -3.78 -7.65
N VAL A 31 10.76 -3.24 -6.97
CA VAL A 31 10.60 -3.38 -5.51
C VAL A 31 10.43 -4.84 -5.10
N VAL A 32 9.56 -5.57 -5.79
CA VAL A 32 9.33 -7.00 -5.54
C VAL A 32 10.55 -7.82 -5.93
N ARG A 33 11.05 -7.65 -7.16
CA ARG A 33 12.15 -8.47 -7.71
C ARG A 33 13.44 -8.31 -6.93
N GLN A 34 13.74 -7.10 -6.47
CA GLN A 34 14.97 -6.81 -5.72
C GLN A 34 14.76 -6.83 -4.20
N ARG A 35 13.60 -7.32 -3.71
CA ARG A 35 13.25 -7.41 -2.27
C ARG A 35 13.53 -6.10 -1.51
N ARG A 36 13.15 -4.96 -2.09
CA ARG A 36 13.37 -3.63 -1.49
C ARG A 36 12.39 -3.37 -0.35
N TRP A 37 12.68 -3.93 0.82
CA TRP A 37 11.79 -3.88 1.98
C TRP A 37 11.39 -2.47 2.41
N ARG A 38 12.32 -1.50 2.36
CA ARG A 38 12.04 -0.10 2.72
C ARG A 38 10.98 0.53 1.85
N TRP A 39 11.04 0.26 0.53
CA TRP A 39 10.07 0.74 -0.44
C TRP A 39 8.71 0.06 -0.27
N PHE A 40 8.73 -1.25 -0.01
CA PHE A 40 7.50 -2.01 0.30
C PHE A 40 6.82 -1.49 1.57
N ALA A 41 7.57 -1.29 2.66
CA ALA A 41 7.05 -0.76 3.91
C ALA A 41 6.46 0.65 3.74
N ALA A 42 7.12 1.53 2.97
CA ALA A 42 6.60 2.84 2.64
C ALA A 42 5.27 2.77 1.87
N HIS A 43 5.15 1.85 0.91
CA HIS A 43 3.89 1.62 0.19
C HIS A 43 2.78 1.15 1.12
N GLN A 44 3.05 0.18 1.99
CA GLN A 44 2.06 -0.34 2.94
C GLN A 44 1.60 0.75 3.93
N ALA A 45 2.52 1.58 4.41
CA ALA A 45 2.18 2.73 5.26
C ALA A 45 1.30 3.75 4.50
N GLY A 46 1.62 4.06 3.25
CA GLY A 46 0.81 4.93 2.39
C GLY A 46 -0.58 4.38 2.13
N MET A 47 -0.70 3.09 1.83
CA MET A 47 -1.98 2.39 1.64
C MET A 47 -2.81 2.36 2.92
N ALA A 48 -2.19 2.10 4.08
CA ALA A 48 -2.86 2.14 5.37
C ALA A 48 -3.40 3.54 5.67
N ALA A 49 -2.62 4.58 5.39
CA ALA A 49 -3.05 5.96 5.58
C ALA A 49 -4.25 6.32 4.68
N ILE A 50 -4.25 5.90 3.41
CA ILE A 50 -5.38 6.07 2.49
C ILE A 50 -6.63 5.36 3.02
N VAL A 51 -6.50 4.09 3.42
CA VAL A 51 -7.62 3.28 3.94
C VAL A 51 -8.20 3.91 5.20
N VAL A 52 -7.36 4.28 6.18
CA VAL A 52 -7.80 4.96 7.41
C VAL A 52 -8.46 6.30 7.07
N GLY A 53 -7.89 7.06 6.14
CA GLY A 53 -8.47 8.32 5.67
C GLY A 53 -9.87 8.14 5.04
N TRP A 54 -10.13 7.04 4.34
CA TRP A 54 -11.48 6.74 3.82
C TRP A 54 -12.42 6.18 4.87
N LEU A 55 -11.90 5.39 5.80
CA LEU A 55 -12.65 4.81 6.92
C LEU A 55 -13.19 5.91 7.84
N LEU A 56 -12.35 6.90 8.17
CA LEU A 56 -12.74 8.06 8.97
C LEU A 56 -13.83 8.92 8.28
N ARG A 57 -13.97 8.82 6.96
CA ARG A 57 -15.05 9.46 6.19
C ARG A 57 -16.30 8.58 6.03
N GLY A 58 -16.29 7.36 6.56
CA GLY A 58 -17.39 6.41 6.43
C GLY A 58 -17.61 5.88 5.00
N LYS A 59 -16.62 5.98 4.10
CA LYS A 59 -16.79 5.54 2.70
C LYS A 59 -16.28 4.11 2.50
N ALA A 60 -17.20 3.15 2.58
CA ALA A 60 -16.87 1.72 2.47
C ALA A 60 -16.28 1.31 1.11
N GLY A 61 -16.75 1.89 -0.01
CA GLY A 61 -16.27 1.54 -1.36
C GLY A 61 -14.75 1.77 -1.55
N PRO A 62 -14.25 2.99 -1.32
CA PRO A 62 -12.81 3.28 -1.37
C PRO A 62 -11.99 2.47 -0.35
N VAL A 63 -12.52 2.21 0.86
CA VAL A 63 -11.86 1.35 1.85
C VAL A 63 -11.65 -0.06 1.29
N ALA A 64 -12.70 -0.66 0.73
CA ALA A 64 -12.63 -2.01 0.17
C ALA A 64 -11.65 -2.08 -1.01
N LEU A 65 -11.70 -1.12 -1.93
CA LEU A 65 -10.81 -1.10 -3.09
C LEU A 65 -9.33 -0.96 -2.70
N ASN A 66 -9.02 0.01 -1.84
CA ASN A 66 -7.63 0.24 -1.40
C ASN A 66 -7.15 -0.89 -0.49
N GLY A 67 -8.02 -1.43 0.37
CA GLY A 67 -7.71 -2.59 1.21
C GLY A 67 -7.44 -3.85 0.38
N ALA A 68 -8.23 -4.12 -0.66
CA ALA A 68 -8.01 -5.24 -1.56
C ALA A 68 -6.65 -5.12 -2.28
N TRP A 69 -6.30 -3.93 -2.75
CA TRP A 69 -4.97 -3.69 -3.33
C TRP A 69 -3.85 -3.89 -2.32
N LEU A 70 -4.01 -3.41 -1.09
CA LEU A 70 -3.03 -3.58 0.00
C LEU A 70 -2.71 -5.07 0.22
N VAL A 71 -3.75 -5.91 0.28
CA VAL A 71 -3.63 -7.37 0.42
C VAL A 71 -2.97 -8.00 -0.81
N ALA A 72 -3.43 -7.66 -2.02
CA ALA A 72 -2.87 -8.18 -3.26
C ALA A 72 -1.37 -7.84 -3.41
N ALA A 73 -1.00 -6.60 -3.09
CA ALA A 73 0.39 -6.14 -3.07
C ALA A 73 1.23 -6.92 -2.05
N SER A 74 0.70 -7.17 -0.85
CA SER A 74 1.39 -7.95 0.18
C SER A 74 1.65 -9.39 -0.27
N LEU A 75 0.63 -10.04 -0.85
CA LEU A 75 0.73 -11.38 -1.43
C LEU A 75 1.76 -11.42 -2.55
N TRP A 76 1.69 -10.46 -3.48
CA TRP A 76 2.64 -10.36 -4.59
C TRP A 76 4.07 -10.20 -4.09
N TYR A 77 4.32 -9.35 -3.09
CA TYR A 77 5.66 -9.16 -2.53
C TYR A 77 6.18 -10.41 -1.81
N ALA A 78 5.32 -11.12 -1.08
CA ALA A 78 5.66 -12.37 -0.41
C ALA A 78 6.03 -13.46 -1.42
N LEU A 79 5.16 -13.70 -2.41
CA LEU A 79 5.27 -14.76 -3.42
C LEU A 79 6.28 -14.44 -4.53
N GLY A 80 6.44 -13.17 -4.91
CA GLY A 80 7.35 -12.76 -5.97
C GLY A 80 8.82 -13.08 -5.70
N GLY A 81 9.19 -13.28 -4.43
CA GLY A 81 10.53 -13.73 -4.06
C GLY A 81 10.67 -15.23 -3.77
N THR A 82 9.60 -16.03 -3.75
CA THR A 82 9.71 -17.49 -3.60
C THR A 82 10.09 -18.19 -4.92
N THR A 83 9.81 -17.57 -6.08
CA THR A 83 10.17 -18.12 -7.40
C THR A 83 11.69 -18.19 -7.65
N SER A 84 12.51 -17.49 -6.85
CA SER A 84 13.98 -17.57 -6.95
C SER A 84 14.59 -18.72 -6.14
N THR A 85 13.86 -19.30 -5.19
CA THR A 85 14.41 -20.33 -4.28
C THR A 85 14.20 -21.76 -4.81
N SER A 86 13.20 -22.00 -5.65
CA SER A 86 12.88 -23.34 -6.16
C SER A 86 13.80 -23.86 -7.28
N ARG A 87 14.73 -23.05 -7.80
CA ARG A 87 15.72 -23.50 -8.81
C ARG A 87 17.04 -24.03 -8.22
N LEU A 88 17.26 -23.91 -6.92
CA LEU A 88 18.52 -24.31 -6.27
C LEU A 88 18.48 -25.69 -5.60
N THR A 89 17.30 -26.30 -5.45
CA THR A 89 17.14 -27.63 -4.81
C THR A 89 17.01 -28.78 -5.81
N ARG A 90 17.30 -28.55 -7.09
CA ARG A 90 17.20 -29.54 -8.18
C ARG A 90 18.52 -29.66 -8.95
N ARG A 91 19.62 -29.83 -8.23
CA ARG A 91 20.90 -30.28 -8.77
C ARG A 91 21.35 -31.51 -8.01
#